data_AF-A0A1G0IIQ7-F1
#
_entry.id   AF-A0A1G0IIQ7-F1
#
_cell.length_a   1.000
_cell.length_b   1.000
_cell.length_c   1.000
_cell.angle_alpha   90.00
_cell.angle_beta   90.00
_cell.angle_gamma   90.00
#
_symmetry.space_group_name_H-M   'P 1'
#
loop_
_entity.id
_entity.type
_entity.pdbx_description
1 polymer ?
#
loop_
_entity_poly.entity_id
_entity_poly.type
_entity_poly.pdbx_seq_one_letter_code
_entity_poly.pdbx_strand_id
1 'polypeptide(L)'
;MFSVKKTVLGFLVLLPTLSFALGDLAHNYVAEGAATEIQTSSTDDALKSVLTTYRNDYLVGSDYPDTGYIHGFNYGEDSHWPYFVNAFSDYLKQSCSNPTSASAQTHCDQMTAFLLGVATHVRSDIVSHWTYYNFVALHDFGSSDHDAWEKAHSAMDPASDFYVIVRKGIYDHPVVWWVPVNDLVTIYATMKKNNIITDVVTADEIIQANAIYYVATGLSEDTIAYPAYTYDTLYHIPWGIAHLDDPDPQYGAFPEMIRQSATYVQTVWGNLHGQEKTWTYVPKKMDIDTTTIQMATLVKQSLDEKLITITPEKDQRGDVIFTPSSLQFTSVNAQEKFKSRLNALQIKMQKIAYSTTHVQDHY
;
A
#
# COMPACT_ATOMS: atom_id res chain seq x y z
N MET A 1 -34.81 35.47 41.95
CA MET A 1 -33.37 35.15 41.84
C MET A 1 -33.24 33.75 41.27
N PHE A 2 -32.94 33.63 39.98
CA PHE A 2 -32.63 32.34 39.35
C PHE A 2 -31.12 32.14 39.40
N SER A 3 -30.66 31.07 40.06
CA SER A 3 -29.25 30.67 40.04
C SER A 3 -29.04 29.66 38.92
N VAL A 4 -28.21 30.03 37.94
CA VAL A 4 -27.86 29.22 36.78
C VAL A 4 -26.45 28.64 36.99
N LYS A 5 -26.41 27.30 37.02
CA LYS A 5 -25.39 26.34 36.53
C LYS A 5 -23.90 26.60 36.80
N LYS A 6 -23.19 25.51 37.12
CA LYS A 6 -22.09 24.98 36.29
C LYS A 6 -21.86 23.50 36.61
N THR A 7 -22.57 22.62 35.91
CA THR A 7 -22.16 21.23 35.75
C THR A 7 -21.20 21.21 34.57
N VAL A 8 -19.90 21.02 34.84
CA VAL A 8 -18.91 20.78 33.79
C VAL A 8 -19.11 19.33 33.35
N LEU A 9 -19.80 19.15 32.23
CA LEU A 9 -19.85 17.88 31.52
C LEU A 9 -18.56 17.78 30.72
N GLY A 10 -17.59 17.01 31.22
CA GLY A 10 -16.38 16.69 30.48
C GLY A 10 -16.74 15.79 29.30
N PHE A 11 -16.77 16.37 28.09
CA PHE A 11 -16.71 15.58 26.87
C PHE A 11 -15.27 15.10 26.72
N LEU A 12 -15.01 13.84 27.10
CA LEU A 12 -13.87 13.11 26.56
C LEU A 12 -14.19 12.87 25.08
N VAL A 13 -13.72 13.76 24.21
CA VAL A 13 -13.70 13.50 22.78
C VAL A 13 -12.57 12.50 22.57
N LEU A 14 -12.91 11.22 22.49
CA LEU A 14 -12.07 10.21 21.85
C LEU A 14 -11.94 10.65 20.39
N LEU A 15 -10.90 11.44 20.09
CA LEU A 15 -10.52 11.71 18.71
C LEU A 15 -9.99 10.37 18.17
N PRO A 16 -10.62 9.77 17.15
CA PRO A 16 -10.01 8.63 16.48
C PRO A 16 -8.62 9.06 16.01
N THR A 17 -7.61 8.22 16.26
CA THR A 17 -6.28 8.38 15.65
C THR A 17 -6.48 8.37 14.15
N LEU A 18 -6.17 9.49 13.52
CA LEU A 18 -6.33 9.67 12.10
C LEU A 18 -4.98 9.33 11.46
N SER A 19 -4.95 8.31 10.60
CA SER A 19 -3.79 7.91 9.80
C SER A 19 -3.92 8.47 8.38
N PHE A 20 -2.80 8.89 7.78
CA PHE A 20 -2.79 9.92 6.74
C PHE A 20 -2.05 9.60 5.43
N ALA A 21 -1.46 8.42 5.30
CA ALA A 21 -0.81 7.87 4.11
C ALA A 21 -1.04 6.36 4.03
N LEU A 22 -1.01 5.83 2.81
CA LEU A 22 -1.66 4.56 2.47
C LEU A 22 -0.73 3.33 2.64
N GLY A 23 0.57 3.52 2.88
CA GLY A 23 1.61 2.48 2.93
C GLY A 23 2.40 2.33 1.61
N ASP A 24 2.01 3.08 0.57
CA ASP A 24 2.24 2.75 -0.84
C ASP A 24 3.71 2.94 -1.25
N LEU A 25 4.27 4.09 -0.93
CA LEU A 25 5.64 4.40 -1.31
C LEU A 25 6.65 3.59 -0.49
N ALA A 26 6.31 3.23 0.75
CA ALA A 26 7.09 2.29 1.54
C ALA A 26 7.11 0.91 0.88
N HIS A 27 6.00 0.42 0.33
CA HIS A 27 5.97 -0.82 -0.45
C HIS A 27 6.82 -0.74 -1.71
N ASN A 28 6.72 0.36 -2.46
CA ASN A 28 7.57 0.62 -3.64
C ASN A 28 9.05 0.68 -3.26
N TYR A 29 9.39 1.32 -2.13
CA TYR A 29 10.75 1.40 -1.62
C TYR A 29 11.31 0.02 -1.27
N VAL A 30 10.52 -0.81 -0.59
CA VAL A 30 10.90 -2.20 -0.28
C VAL A 30 11.02 -3.03 -1.56
N ALA A 31 10.13 -2.85 -2.53
CA ALA A 31 10.17 -3.52 -3.83
C ALA A 31 11.46 -3.18 -4.60
N GLU A 32 11.80 -1.89 -4.74
CA GLU A 32 13.05 -1.46 -5.36
C GLU A 32 14.29 -1.98 -4.64
N GLY A 33 14.27 -1.96 -3.31
CA GLY A 33 15.32 -2.55 -2.50
C GLY A 33 15.48 -4.04 -2.75
N ALA A 34 14.36 -4.78 -2.80
CA ALA A 34 14.35 -6.22 -3.04
C ALA A 34 14.84 -6.55 -4.47
N ALA A 35 14.41 -5.79 -5.47
CA ALA A 35 14.90 -5.91 -6.83
C ALA A 35 16.41 -5.65 -6.89
N THR A 36 16.90 -4.61 -6.23
CA THR A 36 18.34 -4.29 -6.13
C THR A 36 19.12 -5.44 -5.47
N GLU A 37 18.61 -5.98 -4.37
CA GLU A 37 19.22 -7.14 -3.72
C GLU A 37 19.31 -8.33 -4.67
N ILE A 38 18.22 -8.67 -5.38
CA ILE A 38 18.18 -9.75 -6.37
C ILE A 38 19.16 -9.50 -7.52
N GLN A 39 19.30 -8.26 -8.00
CA GLN A 39 20.29 -7.93 -9.06
C GLN A 39 21.70 -8.32 -8.63
N THR A 40 22.02 -8.14 -7.35
CA THR A 40 23.35 -8.47 -6.79
C THR A 40 23.50 -9.93 -6.37
N SER A 41 22.45 -10.56 -5.84
CA SER A 41 22.54 -11.87 -5.19
C SER A 41 22.15 -13.05 -6.09
N SER A 42 21.26 -12.85 -7.06
CA SER A 42 20.76 -13.91 -7.94
C SER A 42 21.74 -14.19 -9.08
N THR A 43 21.78 -15.42 -9.56
CA THR A 43 22.47 -15.82 -10.80
C THR A 43 21.50 -16.03 -11.97
N ASP A 44 20.20 -15.79 -11.76
CA ASP A 44 19.16 -15.97 -12.77
C ASP A 44 18.96 -14.67 -13.57
N ASP A 45 19.53 -14.61 -14.77
CA ASP A 45 19.44 -13.44 -15.65
C ASP A 45 18.01 -13.17 -16.15
N ALA A 46 17.15 -14.20 -16.23
CA ALA A 46 15.77 -14.03 -16.64
C ALA A 46 14.95 -13.32 -15.56
N LEU A 47 15.12 -13.72 -14.29
CA LEU A 47 14.52 -13.00 -13.15
C LEU A 47 14.96 -11.53 -13.13
N LYS A 48 16.27 -11.29 -13.28
CA LYS A 48 16.83 -9.93 -13.31
C LYS A 48 16.25 -9.11 -14.46
N SER A 49 16.12 -9.72 -15.63
CA SER A 49 15.57 -9.07 -16.83
C SER A 49 14.11 -8.70 -16.65
N VAL A 50 13.29 -9.58 -16.06
CA VAL A 50 11.87 -9.31 -15.80
C VAL A 50 11.71 -8.11 -14.85
N LEU A 51 12.41 -8.11 -13.71
CA LEU A 51 12.33 -7.03 -12.72
C LEU A 51 12.81 -5.68 -13.27
N THR A 52 13.80 -5.68 -14.18
CA THR A 52 14.34 -4.44 -14.77
C THR A 52 13.48 -3.93 -15.92
N THR A 53 13.01 -4.84 -16.79
CA THR A 53 12.28 -4.48 -18.02
C THR A 53 10.86 -4.05 -17.70
N TYR A 54 10.22 -4.72 -16.74
CA TYR A 54 8.83 -4.53 -16.35
C TYR A 54 8.73 -3.93 -14.95
N ARG A 55 9.65 -3.00 -14.64
CA ARG A 55 9.76 -2.35 -13.33
C ARG A 55 8.45 -1.71 -12.88
N ASN A 56 7.78 -0.96 -13.76
CA ASN A 56 6.51 -0.34 -13.41
C ASN A 56 5.45 -1.38 -13.07
N ASP A 57 5.36 -2.48 -13.82
CA ASP A 57 4.40 -3.56 -13.53
C ASP A 57 4.71 -4.21 -12.16
N TYR A 58 5.99 -4.38 -11.82
CA TYR A 58 6.44 -4.85 -10.51
C TYR A 58 6.05 -3.90 -9.37
N LEU A 59 6.27 -2.59 -9.53
CA LEU A 59 5.89 -1.58 -8.53
C LEU A 59 4.37 -1.45 -8.36
N VAL A 60 3.62 -1.45 -9.45
CA VAL A 60 2.15 -1.49 -9.38
C VAL A 60 1.68 -2.76 -8.67
N GLY A 61 2.35 -3.89 -8.91
CA GLY A 61 2.09 -5.12 -8.19
C GLY A 61 2.32 -5.00 -6.68
N SER A 62 3.32 -4.24 -6.22
CA SER A 62 3.56 -4.02 -4.79
C SER A 62 2.55 -3.09 -4.11
N ASP A 63 1.80 -2.32 -4.89
CA ASP A 63 0.71 -1.48 -4.37
C ASP A 63 -0.66 -2.15 -4.48
N TYR A 64 -0.79 -3.09 -5.42
CA TYR A 64 -2.08 -3.65 -5.80
C TYR A 64 -2.93 -4.18 -4.63
N PRO A 65 -2.38 -4.91 -3.64
CA PRO A 65 -3.17 -5.38 -2.51
C PRO A 65 -3.90 -4.26 -1.77
N ASP A 66 -3.23 -3.14 -1.48
CA ASP A 66 -3.79 -1.99 -0.76
C ASP A 66 -4.88 -1.26 -1.52
N THR A 67 -4.85 -1.32 -2.86
CA THR A 67 -5.93 -0.75 -3.68
C THR A 67 -7.30 -1.32 -3.28
N GLY A 68 -7.34 -2.57 -2.81
CA GLY A 68 -8.55 -3.26 -2.41
C GLY A 68 -9.12 -2.84 -1.04
N TYR A 69 -8.40 -2.03 -0.24
CA TYR A 69 -8.91 -1.48 1.03
C TYR A 69 -9.69 -0.18 0.87
N ILE A 70 -9.72 0.40 -0.33
CA ILE A 70 -10.57 1.57 -0.56
C ILE A 70 -12.03 1.19 -0.29
N HIS A 71 -12.69 1.94 0.60
CA HIS A 71 -13.99 1.59 1.13
C HIS A 71 -15.01 1.22 0.05
N GLY A 72 -15.59 0.02 0.17
CA GLY A 72 -16.58 -0.53 -0.75
C GLY A 72 -16.02 -1.57 -1.73
N PHE A 73 -14.74 -1.94 -1.63
CA PHE A 73 -14.14 -3.03 -2.39
C PHE A 73 -13.80 -4.23 -1.48
N ASN A 74 -13.87 -5.44 -2.02
CA ASN A 74 -13.88 -6.68 -1.22
C ASN A 74 -12.63 -7.56 -1.41
N TYR A 75 -11.57 -7.02 -2.02
CA TYR A 75 -10.40 -7.83 -2.41
C TYR A 75 -9.10 -7.46 -1.70
N GLY A 76 -9.10 -6.38 -0.90
CA GLY A 76 -7.93 -5.88 -0.17
C GLY A 76 -7.30 -7.00 0.64
N GLU A 77 -7.97 -7.42 1.71
CA GLU A 77 -7.55 -8.55 2.55
C GLU A 77 -7.10 -9.76 1.73
N ASP A 78 -7.93 -10.22 0.79
CA ASP A 78 -7.65 -11.45 0.05
C ASP A 78 -6.32 -11.39 -0.73
N SER A 79 -5.93 -10.21 -1.20
CA SER A 79 -4.67 -9.97 -1.94
C SER A 79 -3.43 -9.96 -1.05
N HIS A 80 -3.57 -9.71 0.25
CA HIS A 80 -2.47 -9.63 1.21
C HIS A 80 -1.96 -10.99 1.67
N TRP A 81 -2.63 -12.07 1.26
CA TRP A 81 -2.34 -13.39 1.76
C TRP A 81 -1.62 -14.29 0.74
N PRO A 82 -0.73 -15.18 1.21
CA PRO A 82 0.01 -16.13 0.37
C PRO A 82 -0.87 -17.03 -0.52
N TYR A 83 -2.14 -17.26 -0.16
CA TYR A 83 -3.05 -18.02 -1.03
C TYR A 83 -3.38 -17.29 -2.34
N PHE A 84 -3.38 -15.95 -2.36
CA PHE A 84 -3.55 -15.17 -3.58
C PHE A 84 -2.33 -15.28 -4.49
N VAL A 85 -1.12 -15.14 -3.93
CA VAL A 85 0.15 -15.36 -4.64
C VAL A 85 0.19 -16.76 -5.27
N ASN A 86 -0.26 -17.78 -4.54
CA ASN A 86 -0.34 -19.15 -5.05
C ASN A 86 -1.37 -19.29 -6.19
N ALA A 87 -2.58 -18.76 -6.01
CA ALA A 87 -3.61 -18.82 -7.04
C ALA A 87 -3.21 -18.08 -8.33
N PHE A 88 -2.54 -16.93 -8.21
CA PHE A 88 -1.97 -16.20 -9.33
C PHE A 88 -0.84 -17.02 -9.97
N SER A 89 0.07 -17.59 -9.19
CA SER A 89 1.15 -18.45 -9.71
C SER A 89 0.62 -19.63 -10.52
N ASP A 90 -0.43 -20.28 -10.02
CA ASP A 90 -1.10 -21.39 -10.71
C ASP A 90 -1.78 -20.93 -11.99
N TYR A 91 -2.37 -19.72 -11.99
CA TYR A 91 -2.91 -19.11 -13.20
C TYR A 91 -1.82 -18.87 -14.25
N LEU A 92 -0.70 -18.24 -13.87
CA LEU A 92 0.44 -18.01 -14.78
C LEU A 92 1.00 -19.31 -15.35
N LYS A 93 1.19 -20.35 -14.52
CA LYS A 93 1.64 -21.66 -15.00
C LYS A 93 0.72 -22.24 -16.07
N GLN A 94 -0.59 -21.97 -15.98
CA GLN A 94 -1.57 -22.43 -16.96
C GLN A 94 -1.59 -21.53 -18.21
N SER A 95 -1.70 -20.22 -18.03
CA SER A 95 -1.90 -19.25 -19.11
C SER A 95 -0.63 -18.90 -19.88
N CYS A 96 0.54 -19.02 -19.24
CA CYS A 96 1.85 -18.62 -19.77
C CYS A 96 2.82 -19.79 -20.03
N SER A 97 2.34 -21.03 -20.02
CA SER A 97 3.19 -22.21 -20.27
C SER A 97 3.82 -22.25 -21.67
N ASN A 98 3.14 -21.72 -22.70
CA ASN A 98 3.60 -21.68 -24.09
C ASN A 98 3.01 -20.47 -24.84
N PRO A 99 3.52 -19.24 -24.63
CA PRO A 99 3.01 -18.07 -25.32
C PRO A 99 3.19 -18.21 -26.84
N THR A 100 2.11 -18.04 -27.59
CA THR A 100 2.05 -18.32 -29.04
C THR A 100 2.51 -17.14 -29.91
N SER A 101 2.84 -16.00 -29.30
CA SER A 101 3.29 -14.79 -29.99
C SER A 101 4.17 -13.92 -29.07
N ALA A 102 4.92 -12.99 -29.65
CA ALA A 102 5.71 -12.02 -28.89
C ALA A 102 4.84 -11.17 -27.95
N SER A 103 3.65 -10.73 -28.39
CA SER A 103 2.71 -10.01 -27.52
C SER A 103 2.20 -10.88 -26.37
N ALA A 104 2.03 -12.18 -26.57
CA ALA A 104 1.68 -13.10 -25.48
C ALA A 104 2.83 -13.28 -24.49
N GLN A 105 4.07 -13.34 -24.96
CA GLN A 105 5.25 -13.38 -24.08
C GLN A 105 5.34 -12.09 -23.26
N THR A 106 5.23 -10.93 -23.88
CA THR A 106 5.26 -9.63 -23.18
C THR A 106 4.19 -9.57 -22.08
N HIS A 107 2.95 -9.97 -22.39
CA HIS A 107 1.88 -10.02 -21.39
C HIS A 107 2.24 -10.92 -20.20
N CYS A 108 2.76 -12.12 -20.49
CA CYS A 108 3.18 -13.06 -19.46
C CYS A 108 4.33 -12.53 -18.59
N ASP A 109 5.28 -11.80 -19.18
CA ASP A 109 6.37 -11.19 -18.42
C ASP A 109 5.86 -10.02 -17.56
N GLN A 110 4.94 -9.19 -18.07
CA GLN A 110 4.29 -8.12 -17.30
C GLN A 110 3.50 -8.69 -16.12
N MET A 111 2.68 -9.72 -16.36
CA MET A 111 1.95 -10.40 -15.29
C MET A 111 2.90 -11.06 -14.27
N THR A 112 4.04 -11.60 -14.73
CA THR A 112 5.04 -12.18 -13.84
C THR A 112 5.66 -11.10 -12.97
N ALA A 113 6.07 -9.97 -13.54
CA ALA A 113 6.58 -8.83 -12.78
C ALA A 113 5.55 -8.33 -11.75
N PHE A 114 4.30 -8.15 -12.18
CA PHE A 114 3.19 -7.76 -11.30
C PHE A 114 3.02 -8.73 -10.13
N LEU A 115 2.98 -10.04 -10.38
CA LEU A 115 2.90 -11.06 -9.32
C LEU A 115 4.09 -10.99 -8.35
N LEU A 116 5.31 -10.80 -8.87
CA LEU A 116 6.48 -10.66 -8.00
C LEU A 116 6.37 -9.40 -7.13
N GLY A 117 5.74 -8.34 -7.62
CA GLY A 117 5.42 -7.13 -6.85
C GLY A 117 4.46 -7.43 -5.71
N VAL A 118 3.35 -8.11 -6.02
CA VAL A 118 2.39 -8.58 -5.01
C VAL A 118 3.08 -9.45 -3.96
N ALA A 119 3.97 -10.34 -4.38
CA ALA A 119 4.72 -11.18 -3.46
C ALA A 119 5.63 -10.36 -2.52
N THR A 120 6.28 -9.31 -3.02
CA THR A 120 7.03 -8.35 -2.20
C THR A 120 6.13 -7.72 -1.14
N HIS A 121 4.96 -7.20 -1.54
CA HIS A 121 4.00 -6.56 -0.65
C HIS A 121 3.58 -7.51 0.48
N VAL A 122 3.08 -8.70 0.11
CA VAL A 122 2.67 -9.74 1.07
C VAL A 122 3.79 -10.07 2.05
N ARG A 123 5.04 -10.11 1.58
CA ARG A 123 6.17 -10.43 2.44
C ARG A 123 6.58 -9.27 3.32
N SER A 124 6.55 -8.03 2.83
CA SER A 124 6.87 -6.85 3.62
C SER A 124 5.90 -6.69 4.78
N ASP A 125 4.61 -6.86 4.52
CA ASP A 125 3.56 -6.80 5.55
C ASP A 125 3.72 -7.86 6.63
N ILE A 126 3.99 -9.10 6.21
CA ILE A 126 4.23 -10.17 7.17
C ILE A 126 5.43 -9.84 8.05
N VAL A 127 6.47 -9.19 7.52
CA VAL A 127 7.62 -8.80 8.33
C VAL A 127 7.26 -7.60 9.23
N SER A 128 6.74 -6.51 8.68
CA SER A 128 6.41 -5.28 9.42
C SER A 128 5.40 -5.55 10.55
N HIS A 129 4.26 -6.18 10.23
CA HIS A 129 3.14 -6.33 11.15
C HIS A 129 3.44 -7.33 12.27
N TRP A 130 4.21 -8.38 11.98
CA TRP A 130 4.51 -9.44 12.95
C TRP A 130 5.83 -9.26 13.70
N THR A 131 6.69 -8.33 13.30
CA THR A 131 7.92 -8.03 14.05
C THR A 131 8.02 -6.55 14.38
N TYR A 132 8.15 -5.69 13.37
CA TYR A 132 8.54 -4.30 13.57
C TYR A 132 7.51 -3.51 14.39
N TYR A 133 6.22 -3.68 14.07
CA TYR A 133 5.14 -2.98 14.76
C TYR A 133 4.99 -3.44 16.21
N ASN A 134 5.40 -4.66 16.55
CA ASN A 134 5.46 -5.09 17.95
C ASN A 134 6.51 -4.32 18.74
N PHE A 135 7.65 -3.98 18.13
CA PHE A 135 8.64 -3.12 18.80
C PHE A 135 8.15 -1.68 18.94
N VAL A 136 7.51 -1.13 17.90
CA VAL A 136 6.89 0.20 17.98
C VAL A 136 5.82 0.24 19.08
N ALA A 137 4.93 -0.75 19.12
CA ALA A 137 3.92 -0.91 20.17
C ALA A 137 4.57 -0.93 21.56
N LEU A 138 5.64 -1.69 21.73
CA LEU A 138 6.36 -1.79 23.00
C LEU A 138 7.02 -0.48 23.42
N HIS A 139 7.70 0.20 22.50
CA HIS A 139 8.58 1.33 22.81
C HIS A 139 7.87 2.68 22.80
N ASP A 140 6.91 2.89 21.88
CA ASP A 140 6.22 4.18 21.71
C ASP A 140 4.86 4.23 22.40
N PHE A 141 4.18 3.09 22.57
CA PHE A 141 2.84 3.03 23.20
C PHE A 141 2.81 2.29 24.54
N GLY A 142 3.79 1.43 24.80
CA GLY A 142 3.99 0.74 26.07
C GLY A 142 3.21 -0.58 26.19
N SER A 143 3.83 -1.56 26.85
CA SER A 143 3.30 -2.93 26.96
C SER A 143 2.04 -3.10 27.82
N SER A 144 1.63 -2.07 28.56
CA SER A 144 0.42 -2.08 29.38
C SER A 144 -0.82 -1.58 28.66
N ASP A 145 -0.66 -1.00 27.46
CA ASP A 145 -1.77 -0.52 26.65
C ASP A 145 -2.29 -1.69 25.80
N HIS A 146 -3.56 -2.06 26.02
CA HIS A 146 -4.18 -3.18 25.31
C HIS A 146 -4.39 -2.91 23.82
N ASP A 147 -4.35 -1.64 23.41
CA ASP A 147 -4.51 -1.20 22.01
C ASP A 147 -3.15 -0.77 21.42
N ALA A 148 -2.02 -1.09 22.07
CA ALA A 148 -0.69 -0.64 21.66
C ALA A 148 -0.33 -1.08 20.24
N TRP A 149 -0.72 -2.30 19.85
CA TRP A 149 -0.42 -2.84 18.53
C TRP A 149 -1.22 -2.11 17.46
N GLU A 150 -2.52 -1.91 17.66
CA GLU A 150 -3.39 -1.19 16.73
C GLU A 150 -2.97 0.27 16.57
N LYS A 151 -2.54 0.92 17.66
CA LYS A 151 -1.97 2.28 17.60
C LYS A 151 -0.66 2.32 16.83
N ALA A 152 0.21 1.34 17.04
CA ALA A 152 1.47 1.22 16.30
C ALA A 152 1.21 0.98 14.81
N HIS A 153 0.32 0.05 14.47
CA HIS A 153 -0.09 -0.25 13.10
C HIS A 153 -0.65 1.00 12.41
N SER A 154 -1.69 1.60 13.00
CA SER A 154 -2.30 2.85 12.53
C SER A 154 -1.27 3.97 12.37
N ALA A 155 -0.31 4.13 13.28
CA ALA A 155 0.69 5.19 13.18
C ALA A 155 1.78 4.88 12.13
N MET A 156 2.19 3.61 12.01
CA MET A 156 3.34 3.22 11.19
C MET A 156 3.03 3.15 9.71
N ASP A 157 1.86 2.67 9.30
CA ASP A 157 1.47 2.58 7.90
C ASP A 157 1.71 3.93 7.17
N PRO A 158 1.12 5.06 7.62
CA PRO A 158 1.36 6.34 6.97
C PRO A 158 2.76 6.91 7.21
N ALA A 159 3.36 6.60 8.35
CA ALA A 159 4.62 7.18 8.76
C ALA A 159 5.81 6.62 7.99
N SER A 160 5.70 5.36 7.55
CA SER A 160 6.70 4.70 6.73
C SER A 160 6.86 5.41 5.37
N ASP A 161 5.75 5.80 4.72
CA ASP A 161 5.78 6.61 3.49
C ASP A 161 6.40 7.98 3.72
N PHE A 162 5.95 8.68 4.76
CA PHE A 162 6.48 10.00 5.09
C PHE A 162 7.98 9.95 5.38
N TYR A 163 8.46 8.88 6.00
CA TYR A 163 9.88 8.65 6.20
C TYR A 163 10.63 8.50 4.88
N VAL A 164 10.13 7.66 3.96
CA VAL A 164 10.73 7.48 2.64
C VAL A 164 10.80 8.82 1.89
N ILE A 165 9.72 9.60 1.89
CA ILE A 165 9.68 10.91 1.22
C ILE A 165 10.65 11.90 1.86
N VAL A 166 10.52 12.12 3.17
CA VAL A 166 11.19 13.24 3.84
C VAL A 166 12.65 12.92 4.17
N ARG A 167 12.96 11.68 4.56
CA ARG A 167 14.32 11.28 4.99
C ARG A 167 15.13 10.66 3.88
N LYS A 168 14.53 9.87 3.00
CA LYS A 168 15.25 9.27 1.86
C LYS A 168 15.21 10.17 0.62
N GLY A 169 14.26 11.10 0.54
CA GLY A 169 14.10 11.95 -0.64
C GLY A 169 13.68 11.15 -1.87
N ILE A 170 12.95 10.05 -1.67
CA ILE A 170 12.46 9.17 -2.73
C ILE A 170 11.01 9.56 -3.01
N TYR A 171 10.71 9.75 -4.29
CA TYR A 171 9.44 10.23 -4.83
C TYR A 171 9.00 9.40 -6.04
N ASP A 172 9.63 8.25 -6.23
CA ASP A 172 9.53 7.50 -7.47
C ASP A 172 8.35 6.55 -7.41
N HIS A 173 7.28 6.94 -8.08
CA HIS A 173 6.07 6.15 -8.27
C HIS A 173 5.99 5.64 -9.71
N PRO A 174 5.31 4.51 -9.97
CA PRO A 174 5.10 4.02 -11.33
C PRO A 174 4.33 5.05 -12.18
N VAL A 175 5.01 5.61 -13.18
CA VAL A 175 4.43 6.61 -14.10
C VAL A 175 3.38 5.97 -15.03
N VAL A 176 3.52 4.68 -15.30
CA VAL A 176 2.57 3.85 -16.05
C VAL A 176 2.00 2.82 -15.09
N TRP A 177 0.70 2.92 -14.81
CA TRP A 177 -0.01 2.04 -13.90
C TRP A 177 -0.82 1.02 -14.71
N TRP A 178 -0.20 -0.12 -15.03
CA TRP A 178 -0.86 -1.20 -15.78
C TRP A 178 -1.45 -2.25 -14.83
N VAL A 179 -2.70 -2.65 -15.08
CA VAL A 179 -3.42 -3.63 -14.26
C VAL A 179 -4.03 -4.73 -15.13
N PRO A 180 -3.71 -6.02 -14.90
CA PRO A 180 -4.23 -7.15 -15.68
C PRO A 180 -5.65 -7.53 -15.26
N VAL A 181 -6.62 -6.65 -15.52
CA VAL A 181 -7.98 -6.71 -14.94
C VAL A 181 -8.68 -8.05 -15.23
N ASN A 182 -8.63 -8.51 -16.47
CA ASN A 182 -9.35 -9.73 -16.86
C ASN A 182 -8.73 -10.99 -16.26
N ASP A 183 -7.40 -11.02 -16.15
CA ASP A 183 -6.68 -12.11 -15.49
C ASP A 183 -6.99 -12.13 -13.98
N LEU A 184 -6.97 -10.96 -13.32
CA LEU A 184 -7.28 -10.83 -11.89
C LEU A 184 -8.71 -11.29 -11.56
N VAL A 185 -9.71 -10.88 -12.36
CA VAL A 185 -11.09 -11.37 -12.21
C VAL A 185 -11.15 -12.90 -12.33
N THR A 186 -10.39 -13.47 -13.26
CA THR A 186 -10.34 -14.93 -13.45
C THR A 186 -9.69 -15.64 -12.26
N ILE A 187 -8.62 -15.05 -11.70
CA ILE A 187 -7.95 -15.56 -10.49
C ILE A 187 -8.92 -15.56 -9.31
N TYR A 188 -9.58 -14.44 -9.00
CA TYR A 188 -10.55 -14.37 -7.90
C TYR A 188 -11.75 -15.30 -8.10
N ALA A 189 -12.28 -15.39 -9.32
CA ALA A 189 -13.36 -16.32 -9.63
C ALA A 189 -12.95 -17.78 -9.36
N THR A 190 -11.70 -18.13 -9.67
CA THR A 190 -11.13 -19.45 -9.37
C THR A 190 -10.96 -19.67 -7.87
N MET A 191 -10.45 -18.68 -7.13
CA MET A 191 -10.32 -18.73 -5.68
C MET A 191 -11.69 -18.92 -5.00
N LYS A 192 -12.70 -18.18 -5.43
CA LYS A 192 -14.08 -18.31 -4.95
C LYS A 192 -14.65 -19.70 -5.25
N LYS A 193 -14.49 -20.19 -6.49
CA LYS A 193 -14.93 -21.54 -6.89
C LYS A 193 -14.31 -22.64 -6.03
N ASN A 194 -13.06 -22.44 -5.59
CA ASN A 194 -12.32 -23.36 -4.73
C ASN A 194 -12.58 -23.14 -3.24
N ASN A 195 -13.49 -22.23 -2.86
CA ASN A 195 -13.81 -21.86 -1.48
C ASN A 195 -12.62 -21.29 -0.69
N ILE A 196 -11.67 -20.64 -1.38
CA ILE A 196 -10.56 -19.93 -0.74
C ILE A 196 -11.04 -18.57 -0.21
N ILE A 197 -11.90 -17.90 -0.99
CA ILE A 197 -12.50 -16.61 -0.64
C ILE A 197 -14.02 -16.67 -0.72
N THR A 198 -14.69 -15.74 -0.03
CA THR A 198 -16.15 -15.67 0.03
C THR A 198 -16.73 -14.65 -0.93
N ASP A 199 -16.01 -13.56 -1.22
CA ASP A 199 -16.56 -12.42 -1.95
C ASP A 199 -16.46 -12.61 -3.47
N VAL A 200 -17.21 -11.78 -4.20
CA VAL A 200 -17.06 -11.69 -5.66
C VAL A 200 -16.25 -10.43 -5.91
N VAL A 201 -15.20 -10.56 -6.71
CA VAL A 201 -14.39 -9.42 -7.17
C VAL A 201 -14.67 -9.20 -8.65
N THR A 202 -15.02 -7.97 -9.00
CA THR A 202 -15.44 -7.58 -10.35
C THR A 202 -14.40 -6.71 -11.03
N ALA A 203 -14.45 -6.65 -12.37
CA ALA A 203 -13.59 -5.76 -13.15
C ALA A 203 -13.80 -4.29 -12.77
N ASP A 204 -15.06 -3.87 -12.53
CA ASP A 204 -15.37 -2.49 -12.17
C ASP A 204 -14.81 -2.10 -10.80
N GLU A 205 -14.81 -3.01 -9.83
CA GLU A 205 -14.18 -2.78 -8.53
C GLU A 205 -12.66 -2.62 -8.69
N ILE A 206 -11.99 -3.53 -9.39
CA ILE A 206 -10.54 -3.47 -9.64
C ILE A 206 -10.15 -2.16 -10.34
N ILE A 207 -10.88 -1.79 -11.40
CA ILE A 207 -10.61 -0.57 -12.18
C ILE A 207 -10.82 0.68 -11.32
N GLN A 208 -11.93 0.77 -10.58
CA GLN A 208 -12.23 1.95 -9.77
C GLN A 208 -11.25 2.11 -8.60
N ALA A 209 -10.92 1.01 -7.92
CA ALA A 209 -9.94 0.98 -6.85
C ALA A 209 -8.58 1.48 -7.32
N ASN A 210 -8.05 0.87 -8.40
CA ASN A 210 -6.76 1.26 -8.96
C ASN A 210 -6.75 2.70 -9.50
N ALA A 211 -7.87 3.18 -10.08
CA ALA A 211 -7.98 4.57 -10.52
C ALA A 211 -7.87 5.56 -9.36
N ILE A 212 -8.62 5.30 -8.27
CA ILE A 212 -8.58 6.14 -7.06
C ILE A 212 -7.18 6.12 -6.47
N TYR A 213 -6.60 4.92 -6.36
CA TYR A 213 -5.31 4.71 -5.74
C TYR A 213 -4.17 5.36 -6.54
N TYR A 214 -4.14 5.18 -7.87
CA TYR A 214 -3.19 5.85 -8.77
C TYR A 214 -3.14 7.38 -8.58
N VAL A 215 -4.31 8.00 -8.41
CA VAL A 215 -4.39 9.46 -8.18
C VAL A 215 -4.05 9.80 -6.73
N ALA A 216 -4.41 8.95 -5.78
CA ALA A 216 -4.08 9.14 -4.38
C ALA A 216 -2.56 9.11 -4.18
N THR A 217 -1.86 8.07 -4.63
CA THR A 217 -0.39 7.97 -4.57
C THR A 217 0.28 9.15 -5.26
N GLY A 218 0.02 9.33 -6.56
CA GLY A 218 0.75 10.29 -7.38
C GLY A 218 0.48 11.78 -7.10
N LEU A 219 -0.60 12.13 -6.38
CA LEU A 219 -0.88 13.54 -6.03
C LEU A 219 -0.68 13.88 -4.55
N SER A 220 -0.71 12.91 -3.64
CA SER A 220 -0.94 13.25 -2.23
C SER A 220 0.25 13.17 -1.33
N GLU A 221 1.04 12.11 -1.40
CA GLU A 221 1.97 11.80 -0.33
C GLU A 221 3.01 12.91 -0.25
N ASP A 222 3.57 13.35 -1.38
CA ASP A 222 4.48 14.49 -1.45
C ASP A 222 3.91 15.78 -0.84
N THR A 223 2.63 16.05 -1.10
CA THR A 223 1.98 17.30 -0.71
C THR A 223 1.69 17.36 0.80
N ILE A 224 1.53 16.21 1.45
CA ILE A 224 1.23 16.10 2.87
C ILE A 224 2.39 15.55 3.71
N ALA A 225 3.39 14.91 3.10
CA ALA A 225 4.46 14.20 3.80
C ALA A 225 5.29 15.12 4.67
N TYR A 226 5.83 16.22 4.13
CA TYR A 226 6.60 17.18 4.94
C TYR A 226 5.84 17.70 6.18
N PRO A 227 4.60 18.22 6.05
CA PRO A 227 3.86 18.68 7.21
C PRO A 227 3.40 17.56 8.15
N ALA A 228 3.12 16.35 7.65
CA ALA A 228 2.69 15.22 8.49
C ALA A 228 3.88 14.55 9.22
N TYR A 229 5.02 14.39 8.54
CA TYR A 229 6.24 13.75 9.03
C TYR A 229 6.79 14.38 10.32
N THR A 230 6.80 15.72 10.35
CA THR A 230 7.37 16.42 11.51
C THR A 230 6.56 16.23 12.79
N TYR A 231 5.32 15.78 12.71
CA TYR A 231 4.41 15.73 13.84
C TYR A 231 3.94 14.33 14.23
N ASP A 232 3.16 13.67 13.38
CA ASP A 232 2.61 12.35 13.70
C ASP A 232 3.76 11.35 13.88
N THR A 233 4.79 11.52 13.06
CA THR A 233 5.87 10.55 12.92
C THR A 233 6.96 10.76 13.98
N LEU A 234 7.46 11.99 14.18
CA LEU A 234 8.53 12.24 15.15
C LEU A 234 8.08 12.34 16.62
N TYR A 235 6.81 12.68 16.89
CA TYR A 235 6.33 12.87 18.27
C TYR A 235 5.48 11.71 18.81
N HIS A 236 4.76 10.97 17.96
CA HIS A 236 3.93 9.85 18.43
C HIS A 236 4.62 8.50 18.34
N ILE A 237 5.56 8.33 17.40
CA ILE A 237 6.33 7.09 17.21
C ILE A 237 7.84 7.34 17.08
N PRO A 238 8.46 8.08 18.03
CA PRO A 238 9.86 8.46 17.96
C PRO A 238 10.81 7.25 17.89
N TRP A 239 10.50 6.16 18.58
CA TRP A 239 11.29 4.94 18.49
C TRP A 239 11.16 4.33 17.10
N GLY A 240 9.93 4.14 16.58
CA GLY A 240 9.73 3.61 15.23
C GLY A 240 10.57 4.38 14.21
N ILE A 241 10.44 5.68 14.15
CA ILE A 241 11.14 6.47 13.12
C ILE A 241 12.66 6.50 13.26
N ALA A 242 13.17 6.40 14.48
CA ALA A 242 14.61 6.29 14.68
C ALA A 242 15.19 4.94 14.21
N HIS A 243 14.38 3.88 14.16
CA HIS A 243 14.85 2.50 13.92
C HIS A 243 14.32 1.88 12.62
N LEU A 244 13.63 2.65 11.75
CA LEU A 244 13.14 2.16 10.44
C LEU A 244 14.26 1.69 9.49
N ASP A 245 15.48 2.18 9.71
CA ASP A 245 16.67 1.85 8.94
C ASP A 245 17.59 0.84 9.65
N ASP A 246 17.20 0.32 10.82
CA ASP A 246 18.10 -0.55 11.57
C ASP A 246 18.36 -1.86 10.82
N PRO A 247 19.64 -2.25 10.68
CA PRO A 247 20.00 -3.45 9.92
C PRO A 247 19.82 -4.75 10.72
N ASP A 248 19.52 -4.66 12.02
CA ASP A 248 19.34 -5.83 12.86
C ASP A 248 18.09 -6.62 12.41
N PRO A 249 18.25 -7.87 11.95
CA PRO A 249 17.14 -8.69 11.46
C PRO A 249 16.01 -8.87 12.46
N GLN A 250 16.30 -8.80 13.76
CA GLN A 250 15.29 -9.04 14.80
C GLN A 250 14.17 -8.00 14.79
N TYR A 251 14.45 -6.78 14.33
CA TYR A 251 13.46 -5.71 14.32
C TYR A 251 12.47 -5.87 13.16
N GLY A 252 12.90 -6.39 12.02
CA GLY A 252 12.05 -6.40 10.82
C GLY A 252 11.84 -5.03 10.19
N ALA A 253 12.77 -4.09 10.40
CA ALA A 253 12.76 -2.77 9.77
C ALA A 253 13.05 -2.88 8.25
N PHE A 254 13.14 -1.77 7.52
CA PHE A 254 13.27 -1.81 6.05
C PHE A 254 14.37 -2.74 5.51
N PRO A 255 15.60 -2.78 6.08
CA PRO A 255 16.63 -3.70 5.61
C PRO A 255 16.26 -5.18 5.72
N GLU A 256 15.45 -5.56 6.72
CA GLU A 256 14.94 -6.92 6.86
C GLU A 256 13.77 -7.18 5.91
N MET A 257 12.82 -6.24 5.80
CA MET A 257 11.71 -6.32 4.86
C MET A 257 12.23 -6.55 3.43
N ILE A 258 13.21 -5.76 3.00
CA ILE A 258 13.87 -5.87 1.70
C ILE A 258 14.46 -7.27 1.48
N ARG A 259 15.25 -7.77 2.44
CA ARG A 259 15.93 -9.06 2.32
C ARG A 259 14.97 -10.24 2.28
N GLN A 260 13.96 -10.19 3.13
CA GLN A 260 12.92 -11.22 3.21
C GLN A 260 12.06 -11.21 1.96
N SER A 261 11.70 -10.04 1.44
CA SER A 261 10.97 -9.89 0.18
C SER A 261 11.80 -10.36 -1.01
N ALA A 262 13.09 -10.01 -1.10
CA ALA A 262 14.00 -10.51 -2.13
C ALA A 262 14.08 -12.05 -2.14
N THR A 263 14.17 -12.65 -0.96
CA THR A 263 14.17 -14.12 -0.79
C THR A 263 12.84 -14.75 -1.22
N TYR A 264 11.73 -14.10 -0.88
CA TYR A 264 10.40 -14.60 -1.20
C TYR A 264 10.08 -14.48 -2.70
N VAL A 265 10.45 -13.36 -3.34
CA VAL A 265 10.37 -13.17 -4.80
C VAL A 265 11.14 -14.27 -5.54
N GLN A 266 12.37 -14.58 -5.13
CA GLN A 266 13.15 -15.70 -5.70
C GLN A 266 12.52 -17.08 -5.46
N THR A 267 11.71 -17.20 -4.41
CA THR A 267 10.95 -18.41 -4.10
C THR A 267 9.76 -18.55 -5.03
N VAL A 268 8.97 -17.49 -5.20
CA VAL A 268 7.85 -17.44 -6.15
C VAL A 268 8.34 -17.67 -7.58
N TRP A 269 9.43 -17.00 -7.98
CA TRP A 269 10.08 -17.22 -9.28
C TRP A 269 10.49 -18.67 -9.50
N GLY A 270 11.17 -19.28 -8.52
CA GLY A 270 11.56 -20.69 -8.59
C GLY A 270 10.35 -21.61 -8.75
N ASN A 271 9.28 -21.36 -7.98
CA ASN A 271 8.05 -22.12 -8.03
C ASN A 271 7.34 -22.02 -9.39
N LEU A 272 7.36 -20.85 -10.05
CA LEU A 272 6.87 -20.67 -11.43
C LEU A 272 7.62 -21.55 -12.43
N HIS A 273 8.91 -21.81 -12.18
CA HIS A 273 9.81 -22.57 -13.06
C HIS A 273 10.06 -24.01 -12.57
N GLY A 274 9.17 -24.56 -11.74
CA GLY A 274 9.22 -25.96 -11.30
C GLY A 274 10.30 -26.29 -10.27
N GLN A 275 10.92 -25.28 -9.66
CA GLN A 275 11.81 -25.44 -8.51
C GLN A 275 10.97 -25.34 -7.24
N GLU A 276 10.38 -26.46 -6.78
CA GLU A 276 9.58 -26.47 -5.56
C GLU A 276 10.40 -25.97 -4.36
N LYS A 277 10.06 -24.78 -3.87
CA LYS A 277 10.54 -24.22 -2.62
C LYS A 277 9.35 -24.09 -1.68
N THR A 278 9.37 -24.86 -0.59
CA THR A 278 8.30 -24.86 0.41
C THR A 278 8.39 -23.64 1.32
N TRP A 279 7.23 -23.10 1.67
CA TRP A 279 7.08 -22.08 2.70
C TRP A 279 6.25 -22.65 3.86
N THR A 280 6.64 -22.34 5.10
CA THR A 280 6.15 -23.05 6.32
C THR A 280 5.47 -22.17 7.36
N TYR A 281 5.23 -20.90 7.08
CA TYR A 281 4.35 -20.08 7.92
C TYR A 281 3.11 -19.75 7.12
N VAL A 282 1.94 -19.51 7.71
CA VAL A 282 0.79 -18.83 7.07
C VAL A 282 0.10 -18.22 8.27
N PRO A 283 0.25 -16.91 8.56
CA PRO A 283 -0.57 -16.29 9.58
C PRO A 283 -2.04 -16.44 9.16
N LYS A 284 -2.94 -16.64 10.12
CA LYS A 284 -4.37 -16.63 9.84
C LYS A 284 -4.78 -15.21 9.44
N LYS A 285 -5.75 -15.11 8.52
CA LYS A 285 -6.50 -13.87 8.27
C LYS A 285 -6.91 -13.26 9.61
N MET A 286 -6.45 -12.05 9.87
CA MET A 286 -7.03 -11.17 10.87
C MET A 286 -7.75 -10.10 10.09
N ASP A 287 -8.99 -9.80 10.45
CA ASP A 287 -9.65 -8.61 9.91
C ASP A 287 -8.92 -7.42 10.54
N ILE A 288 -8.01 -6.81 9.80
CA ILE A 288 -7.33 -5.60 10.25
C ILE A 288 -8.25 -4.44 9.89
N ASP A 289 -8.70 -3.70 10.89
CA ASP A 289 -9.46 -2.46 10.67
C ASP A 289 -8.49 -1.44 10.08
N THR A 290 -8.48 -1.33 8.75
CA THR A 290 -7.56 -0.46 8.03
C THR A 290 -7.97 1.00 8.21
N THR A 291 -7.47 1.62 9.27
CA THR A 291 -7.24 3.05 9.30
C THR A 291 -6.16 3.37 8.27
N THR A 292 -6.53 3.71 7.03
CA THR A 292 -6.06 4.88 6.26
C THR A 292 -6.76 4.95 4.90
N ILE A 293 -7.61 5.97 4.68
CA ILE A 293 -8.23 6.25 3.36
C ILE A 293 -8.38 7.76 3.14
N GLN A 294 -7.68 8.68 3.82
CA GLN A 294 -8.07 10.11 3.71
C GLN A 294 -7.83 10.69 2.32
N MET A 295 -6.71 10.37 1.68
CA MET A 295 -6.51 10.79 0.29
C MET A 295 -7.41 10.02 -0.67
N ALA A 296 -7.43 8.69 -0.60
CA ALA A 296 -8.32 7.90 -1.43
C ALA A 296 -9.80 8.32 -1.27
N THR A 297 -10.20 8.75 -0.07
CA THR A 297 -11.52 9.34 0.22
C THR A 297 -11.66 10.70 -0.44
N LEU A 298 -10.65 11.58 -0.39
CA LEU A 298 -10.67 12.87 -1.08
C LEU A 298 -10.82 12.67 -2.59
N VAL A 299 -10.06 11.75 -3.18
CA VAL A 299 -10.13 11.39 -4.60
C VAL A 299 -11.51 10.82 -4.93
N LYS A 300 -11.99 9.85 -4.15
CA LYS A 300 -13.33 9.26 -4.30
C LYS A 300 -14.44 10.32 -4.23
N GLN A 301 -14.43 11.19 -3.22
CA GLN A 301 -15.38 12.29 -3.11
C GLN A 301 -15.29 13.25 -4.31
N SER A 302 -14.10 13.44 -4.86
CA SER A 302 -13.89 14.31 -6.03
C SER A 302 -14.41 13.68 -7.32
N LEU A 303 -14.37 12.35 -7.44
CA LEU A 303 -15.05 11.60 -8.50
C LEU A 303 -16.57 11.67 -8.35
N ASP A 304 -17.09 11.39 -7.15
CA ASP A 304 -18.53 11.39 -6.86
C ASP A 304 -19.17 12.76 -7.14
N GLU A 305 -18.43 13.84 -6.87
CA GLU A 305 -18.84 15.23 -7.14
C GLU A 305 -18.51 15.73 -8.56
N LYS A 306 -17.92 14.88 -9.41
CA LYS A 306 -17.52 15.21 -10.78
C LYS A 306 -16.55 16.40 -10.84
N LEU A 307 -15.65 16.51 -9.87
CA LEU A 307 -14.56 17.48 -9.90
C LEU A 307 -13.42 17.00 -10.81
N ILE A 308 -13.20 15.69 -10.79
CA ILE A 308 -12.22 15.01 -11.63
C ILE A 308 -12.89 13.87 -12.40
N THR A 309 -12.25 13.49 -13.50
CA THR A 309 -12.52 12.25 -14.23
C THR A 309 -11.22 11.50 -14.38
N ILE A 310 -11.25 10.19 -14.15
CA ILE A 310 -10.10 9.30 -14.36
C ILE A 310 -10.49 8.30 -15.44
N THR A 311 -9.86 8.41 -16.60
CA THR A 311 -10.15 7.55 -17.75
C THR A 311 -8.91 6.73 -18.09
N PRO A 312 -8.91 5.40 -17.84
CA PRO A 312 -7.79 4.57 -18.25
C PRO A 312 -7.77 4.41 -19.78
N GLU A 313 -6.57 4.23 -20.31
CA GLU A 313 -6.40 3.59 -21.61
C GLU A 313 -6.69 2.09 -21.47
N LYS A 314 -7.19 1.46 -22.53
CA LYS A 314 -7.40 0.01 -22.57
C LYS A 314 -6.53 -0.59 -23.65
N ASP A 315 -5.83 -1.66 -23.32
CA ASP A 315 -5.10 -2.42 -24.31
C ASP A 315 -6.02 -3.40 -25.06
N GLN A 316 -5.43 -4.20 -25.96
CA GLN A 316 -6.18 -5.18 -26.75
C GLN A 316 -6.74 -6.35 -25.93
N ARG A 317 -6.25 -6.56 -24.71
CA ARG A 317 -6.66 -7.61 -23.78
C ARG A 317 -7.71 -7.12 -22.80
N GLY A 318 -7.99 -5.82 -22.79
CA GLY A 318 -8.94 -5.18 -21.88
C GLY A 318 -8.31 -4.81 -20.54
N ASP A 319 -6.99 -4.91 -20.43
CA ASP A 319 -6.23 -4.42 -19.29
C ASP A 319 -6.22 -2.90 -19.33
N VAL A 320 -6.11 -2.30 -18.15
CA VAL A 320 -6.17 -0.84 -18.00
C VAL A 320 -4.80 -0.28 -17.75
N ILE A 321 -4.55 0.89 -18.35
CA ILE A 321 -3.33 1.66 -18.14
C ILE A 321 -3.75 3.05 -17.67
N PHE A 322 -3.29 3.44 -16.49
CA PHE A 322 -3.36 4.83 -16.04
C PHE A 322 -2.02 5.51 -16.26
N THR A 323 -2.08 6.71 -16.82
CA THR A 323 -0.93 7.60 -16.99
C THR A 323 -1.33 9.01 -16.55
N PRO A 324 -0.42 10.00 -16.51
CA PRO A 324 -0.79 11.36 -16.12
C PRO A 324 -1.90 11.97 -16.99
N SER A 325 -2.10 11.48 -18.23
CA SER A 325 -3.19 11.93 -19.12
C SER A 325 -4.57 11.38 -18.73
N SER A 326 -4.61 10.32 -17.92
CA SER A 326 -5.85 9.68 -17.46
C SER A 326 -6.66 10.56 -16.51
N LEU A 327 -5.99 11.44 -15.75
CA LEU A 327 -6.64 12.38 -14.84
C LEU A 327 -6.97 13.70 -15.52
N GLN A 328 -8.23 14.13 -15.43
CA GLN A 328 -8.67 15.42 -15.94
C GLN A 328 -9.56 16.13 -14.93
N PHE A 329 -9.41 17.45 -14.79
CA PHE A 329 -10.36 18.30 -14.05
C PHE A 329 -11.51 18.70 -14.97
N THR A 330 -12.73 18.63 -14.47
CA THR A 330 -13.94 18.92 -15.28
C THR A 330 -14.12 20.41 -15.60
N SER A 331 -13.46 21.29 -14.82
CA SER A 331 -13.39 22.73 -15.05
C SER A 331 -12.28 23.36 -14.22
N VAL A 332 -11.94 24.62 -14.52
CA VAL A 332 -11.03 25.42 -13.67
C VAL A 332 -11.55 25.53 -12.24
N ASN A 333 -12.86 25.73 -12.06
CA ASN A 333 -13.46 25.81 -10.72
C ASN A 333 -13.38 24.47 -9.96
N ALA A 334 -13.51 23.34 -10.67
CA ALA A 334 -13.33 22.02 -10.08
C ALA A 334 -11.88 21.79 -9.62
N GLN A 335 -10.90 22.23 -10.43
CA GLN A 335 -9.49 22.19 -10.06
C GLN A 335 -9.21 23.02 -8.80
N GLU A 336 -9.72 24.24 -8.72
CA GLU A 336 -9.53 25.08 -7.53
C GLU A 336 -10.23 24.50 -6.29
N LYS A 337 -11.40 23.88 -6.44
CA LYS A 337 -12.08 23.17 -5.35
C LYS A 337 -11.28 21.95 -4.87
N PHE A 338 -10.72 21.17 -5.79
CA PHE A 338 -9.85 20.05 -5.44
C PHE A 338 -8.60 20.51 -4.68
N LYS A 339 -7.89 21.52 -5.20
CA LYS A 339 -6.74 22.13 -4.51
C LYS A 339 -7.11 22.67 -3.13
N SER A 340 -8.28 23.31 -2.99
CA SER A 340 -8.75 23.79 -1.70
C SER A 340 -8.97 22.66 -0.69
N ARG A 341 -9.47 21.49 -1.12
CA ARG A 341 -9.60 20.30 -0.27
C ARG A 341 -8.25 19.73 0.13
N LEU A 342 -7.32 19.65 -0.82
CA LEU A 342 -5.97 19.20 -0.55
C LEU A 342 -5.28 20.11 0.47
N ASN A 343 -5.37 21.43 0.28
CA ASN A 343 -4.86 22.41 1.25
C ASN A 343 -5.55 22.30 2.61
N ALA A 344 -6.87 22.05 2.64
CA ALA A 344 -7.58 21.86 3.90
C ALA A 344 -7.12 20.58 4.62
N LEU A 345 -6.86 19.51 3.88
CA LEU A 345 -6.27 18.29 4.41
C LEU A 345 -4.86 18.58 4.96
N GLN A 346 -4.01 19.23 4.18
CA GLN A 346 -2.67 19.63 4.59
C GLN A 346 -2.68 20.49 5.87
N ILE A 347 -3.57 21.49 5.95
CA ILE A 347 -3.75 22.34 7.13
C ILE A 347 -4.28 21.52 8.31
N LYS A 348 -5.17 20.55 8.08
CA LYS A 348 -5.64 19.65 9.13
C LYS A 348 -4.46 18.85 9.69
N MET A 349 -3.55 18.35 8.83
CA MET A 349 -2.33 17.65 9.26
C MET A 349 -1.48 18.57 10.12
N GLN A 350 -1.25 19.79 9.64
CA GLN A 350 -0.51 20.81 10.38
C GLN A 350 -1.19 21.23 11.69
N LYS A 351 -2.52 21.28 11.78
CA LYS A 351 -3.22 21.74 12.99
C LYS A 351 -3.29 20.69 14.08
N ILE A 352 -3.48 19.43 13.69
CA ILE A 352 -3.20 18.31 14.58
C ILE A 352 -1.77 18.53 15.09
N ALA A 353 -0.84 18.86 14.17
CA ALA A 353 0.53 19.17 14.53
C ALA A 353 0.79 20.25 15.59
N TYR A 354 0.07 21.37 15.50
CA TYR A 354 0.27 22.46 16.44
C TYR A 354 -0.48 22.27 17.77
N SER A 355 -1.58 21.52 17.82
CA SER A 355 -2.50 21.51 18.98
C SER A 355 -2.03 20.71 20.20
N THR A 356 -1.06 19.80 20.08
CA THR A 356 -0.52 19.02 21.23
C THR A 356 0.81 19.54 21.77
N THR A 357 1.45 20.51 21.10
CA THR A 357 2.65 21.20 21.63
C THR A 357 2.37 22.08 22.85
N HIS A 358 1.10 22.27 23.24
CA HIS A 358 0.71 23.01 24.45
C HIS A 358 0.12 22.12 25.56
N VAL A 359 0.20 20.80 25.42
CA VAL A 359 -0.15 19.85 26.49
C VAL A 359 1.09 19.33 27.23
N GLN A 360 2.29 19.54 26.69
CA GLN A 360 3.56 19.16 27.35
C GLN A 360 4.21 20.26 28.22
N ASP A 361 3.59 21.43 28.38
CA ASP A 361 4.07 22.47 29.32
C ASP A 361 3.53 22.29 30.77
N HIS A 362 2.97 21.12 31.09
CA HIS A 362 2.53 20.77 32.44
C HIS A 362 3.08 19.41 32.90
N TYR A 363 4.39 19.33 33.09
CA TYR A 363 5.02 18.53 34.15
C TYR A 363 6.24 19.23 34.72
#